data_AF-A0A8E2JNY2-F1
#
_entry.id   AF-A0A8E2JNY2-F1
#
_cell.length_a   1.000
_cell.length_b   1.000
_cell.length_c   1.000
_cell.angle_alpha   90.00
_cell.angle_beta   90.00
_cell.angle_gamma   90.00
#
_symmetry.space_group_name_H-M   'P 1'
#
loop_
_entity.id
_entity.type
_entity.pdbx_description
1 polymer ?
#
loop_
_entity_poly.entity_id
_entity_poly.type
_entity_poly.pdbx_seq_one_letter_code
_entity_poly.pdbx_strand_id
1 'polypeptide(L)'
;LIRCMVPLAQLLKQLWSEVYQSNINTNLSEKSLKSLCLDRQLIQWRAQLPSILDLEKTSLTEPEYITKQKIVLKLRFLNARILFHRPFLITAATESKRSLYLTHVELCVEASRETINLLYDAYMYRPYFRTWWYNTTYTLYASMILLYVVLSNIQPSLEADMLSDAEKSLDIFKAMNMVAVARRCAEITREVLEIARKSVQERREQI
;
A
#
# COMPACT_ATOMS: atom_id res chain seq x y z
N LEU A 1 -10.22 12.04 16.09
CA LEU A 1 -9.37 11.89 14.88
C LEU A 1 -8.15 12.83 14.81
N ILE A 2 -8.28 14.16 14.87
CA ILE A 2 -7.13 15.06 14.59
C ILE A 2 -5.94 14.85 15.54
N ARG A 3 -6.19 14.68 16.85
CA ARG A 3 -5.11 14.50 17.84
C ARG A 3 -4.27 13.24 17.61
N CYS A 4 -4.89 12.11 17.25
CA CYS A 4 -4.16 10.87 16.99
C CYS A 4 -3.43 10.88 15.63
N MET A 5 -3.77 11.81 14.73
CA MET A 5 -3.09 11.97 13.44
C MET A 5 -1.81 12.80 13.51
N VAL A 6 -1.60 13.57 14.59
CA VAL A 6 -0.40 14.40 14.75
C VAL A 6 0.89 13.56 14.77
N PRO A 7 1.00 12.49 15.58
CA PRO A 7 2.19 11.64 15.56
C PRO A 7 2.43 10.99 14.19
N LEU A 8 1.38 10.54 13.52
CA LEU A 8 1.49 9.97 12.18
C LEU A 8 2.03 10.99 11.16
N ALA A 9 1.54 12.24 11.21
CA ALA A 9 2.02 13.30 10.34
C ALA A 9 3.51 13.64 10.62
N GLN A 10 3.93 13.57 11.89
CA GLN A 10 5.33 13.76 12.26
C GLN A 10 6.23 12.64 11.70
N LEU A 11 5.80 11.38 11.76
CA LEU A 11 6.52 10.25 11.15
C LEU A 11 6.65 10.40 9.63
N LEU A 12 5.58 10.79 8.94
CA LEU A 12 5.63 11.06 7.49
C LEU A 12 6.56 12.23 7.14
N LYS A 13 6.61 13.26 7.99
CA LYS A 13 7.54 14.39 7.81
C LYS A 13 8.99 13.95 7.99
N GLN A 14 9.28 13.13 9.01
CA GLN A 14 10.61 12.55 9.24
C GLN A 14 11.06 11.70 8.06
N LEU A 15 10.18 10.81 7.56
CA LEU A 15 10.44 10.02 6.36
C LEU A 15 10.86 10.91 5.18
N TRP A 16 10.09 11.96 4.91
CA TRP A 16 10.37 12.82 3.76
C TRP A 16 11.74 13.48 3.87
N SER A 17 12.11 13.97 5.05
CA SER A 17 13.43 14.56 5.31
C SER A 17 14.56 13.53 5.19
N GLU A 18 14.37 12.34 5.76
CA GLU A 18 15.45 11.38 5.97
C GLU A 18 15.67 10.40 4.82
N VAL A 19 14.63 10.08 4.04
CA VAL A 19 14.69 9.06 2.99
C VAL A 19 14.59 9.69 1.60
N TYR A 20 13.69 10.67 1.44
CA TYR A 20 13.43 11.30 0.13
C TYR A 20 14.26 12.56 -0.13
N GLN A 21 14.53 13.39 0.87
CA GLN A 21 15.36 14.60 0.71
C GLN A 21 16.84 14.40 0.98
N SER A 22 17.23 13.39 1.76
CA SER A 22 18.63 13.18 2.10
C SER A 22 19.46 13.00 0.81
N ASN A 23 20.51 13.83 0.65
CA ASN A 23 21.38 13.94 -0.52
C ASN A 23 21.77 12.59 -1.15
N ILE A 24 22.16 12.66 -2.43
CA ILE A 24 22.68 11.56 -3.28
C ILE A 24 23.78 10.71 -2.57
N ASN A 25 24.43 11.26 -1.54
CA ASN A 25 25.53 10.63 -0.81
C ASN A 25 25.12 9.78 0.40
N THR A 26 23.85 9.77 0.82
CA THR A 26 23.41 8.91 1.94
C THR A 26 23.33 7.46 1.48
N ASN A 27 24.07 6.57 2.14
CA ASN A 27 24.11 5.15 1.81
C ASN A 27 22.71 4.51 1.93
N LEU A 28 22.31 3.72 0.93
CA LEU A 28 21.01 3.05 0.89
C LEU A 28 20.76 2.14 2.12
N SER A 29 21.82 1.57 2.69
CA SER A 29 21.76 0.81 3.94
C SER A 29 21.27 1.66 5.12
N GLU A 30 21.74 2.91 5.23
CA GLU A 30 21.29 3.82 6.28
C GLU A 30 19.82 4.21 6.09
N LYS A 31 19.40 4.46 4.84
CA LYS A 31 17.99 4.72 4.52
C LYS A 31 17.10 3.53 4.91
N SER A 32 17.57 2.30 4.68
CA SER A 32 16.88 1.07 5.04
C SER A 32 16.68 0.98 6.56
N LEU A 33 17.75 1.15 7.35
CA LEU A 33 17.68 1.13 8.81
C LEU A 33 16.72 2.18 9.37
N LYS A 34 16.77 3.41 8.83
CA LYS A 34 15.85 4.50 9.21
C LYS A 34 14.40 4.17 8.88
N SER A 35 14.14 3.63 7.70
CA SER A 35 12.79 3.25 7.28
C SER A 35 12.21 2.15 8.17
N LEU A 36 13.02 1.15 8.54
CA LEU A 36 12.62 0.11 9.50
C LEU A 36 12.36 0.68 10.91
N CYS A 37 13.15 1.67 11.33
CA CYS A 37 12.93 2.36 12.60
C CYS A 37 11.60 3.13 12.61
N LEU A 38 11.30 3.86 11.53
CA LEU A 38 10.04 4.59 11.36
C LEU A 38 8.83 3.64 11.32
N ASP A 39 8.94 2.49 10.65
CA ASP A 39 7.90 1.45 10.65
C ASP A 39 7.62 0.91 12.06
N ARG A 40 8.67 0.64 12.87
CA ARG A 40 8.49 0.26 14.27
C ARG A 40 7.77 1.33 15.09
N GLN A 41 8.12 2.60 14.92
CA GLN A 41 7.42 3.71 15.59
C GLN A 41 5.95 3.82 15.15
N LEU A 42 5.67 3.55 13.87
CA LEU A 42 4.32 3.51 13.33
C LEU A 42 3.48 2.37 13.92
N ILE A 43 4.06 1.18 14.09
CA ILE A 43 3.42 0.04 14.76
C ILE A 43 3.13 0.40 16.23
N GLN A 44 4.08 1.02 16.92
CA GLN A 44 3.88 1.48 18.31
C GLN A 44 2.76 2.52 18.40
N TRP A 45 2.71 3.49 17.48
CA TRP A 45 1.63 4.47 17.40
C TRP A 45 0.27 3.79 17.26
N ARG A 46 0.15 2.77 16.39
CA ARG A 46 -1.08 1.99 16.22
C ARG A 46 -1.49 1.30 17.52
N ALA A 47 -0.54 0.73 18.27
CA ALA A 47 -0.80 0.08 19.55
C ALA A 47 -1.24 1.05 20.67
N GLN A 48 -0.90 2.34 20.54
CA GLN A 48 -1.27 3.39 21.49
C GLN A 48 -2.61 4.06 21.19
N LEU A 49 -3.31 3.63 20.12
CA LEU A 49 -4.63 4.16 19.82
C LEU A 49 -5.62 3.81 20.96
N PRO A 50 -6.56 4.71 21.30
CA PRO A 50 -7.63 4.40 22.24
C PRO A 50 -8.38 3.12 21.82
N SER A 51 -8.87 2.33 22.77
CA SER A 51 -9.56 1.05 22.50
C SER A 51 -10.73 1.19 21.51
N ILE A 52 -11.44 2.33 21.55
CA ILE A 52 -12.51 2.66 20.61
C ILE A 52 -12.02 2.85 19.16
N LEU A 53 -10.73 3.07 18.94
CA LEU A 53 -10.06 3.20 17.65
C LEU A 53 -9.08 2.05 17.37
N ASP A 54 -9.22 0.91 18.08
CA ASP A 54 -8.48 -0.31 17.78
C ASP A 54 -8.79 -0.75 16.34
N LEU A 55 -7.76 -0.76 15.48
CA LEU A 55 -7.89 -0.97 14.04
C LEU A 55 -8.18 -2.44 13.67
N GLU A 56 -7.98 -3.37 14.61
CA GLU A 56 -8.18 -4.81 14.38
C GLU A 56 -9.52 -5.31 14.94
N LYS A 57 -10.14 -4.54 15.83
CA LYS A 57 -11.43 -4.91 16.42
C LYS A 57 -12.58 -4.32 15.62
N THR A 58 -13.48 -5.19 15.18
CA THR A 58 -14.77 -4.82 14.61
C THR A 58 -15.88 -5.21 15.58
N SER A 59 -16.86 -4.33 15.78
CA SER A 59 -18.07 -4.63 16.56
C SER A 59 -19.31 -4.44 15.70
N LEU A 60 -20.27 -5.36 15.83
CA LEU A 60 -21.56 -5.30 15.12
C LEU A 60 -22.44 -4.14 15.60
N THR A 61 -22.19 -3.62 16.81
CA THR A 61 -22.94 -2.50 17.40
C THR A 61 -22.15 -1.19 17.34
N GLU A 62 -21.07 -1.14 16.55
CA GLU A 62 -20.23 0.05 16.46
C GLU A 62 -20.94 1.20 15.73
N PRO A 63 -20.95 2.42 16.29
CA PRO A 63 -21.47 3.58 15.58
C PRO A 63 -20.72 3.82 14.27
N GLU A 64 -21.44 4.13 13.19
CA GLU A 64 -20.88 4.29 11.85
C GLU A 64 -19.74 5.32 11.79
N TYR A 65 -19.81 6.39 12.60
CA TYR A 65 -18.76 7.40 12.66
C TYR A 65 -17.44 6.87 13.24
N ILE A 66 -17.48 5.88 14.13
CA ILE A 66 -16.28 5.21 14.66
C ILE A 66 -15.69 4.30 13.58
N THR A 67 -16.52 3.50 12.91
CA THR A 67 -16.07 2.63 11.81
C THR A 67 -15.41 3.44 10.70
N LYS A 68 -16.00 4.59 10.33
CA LYS A 68 -15.39 5.54 9.39
C LYS A 68 -14.00 5.99 9.86
N GLN A 69 -13.86 6.37 11.13
CA GLN A 69 -12.58 6.80 11.68
C GLN A 69 -11.53 5.67 11.67
N LYS A 70 -11.91 4.46 12.07
CA LYS A 70 -11.01 3.29 12.03
C LYS A 70 -10.50 3.00 10.64
N ILE A 71 -11.38 2.97 9.63
CA ILE A 71 -10.95 2.69 8.25
C ILE A 71 -10.02 3.81 7.75
N VAL A 72 -10.34 5.07 8.00
CA VAL A 72 -9.45 6.19 7.63
C VAL A 72 -8.08 6.03 8.28
N LEU A 73 -8.02 5.73 9.57
CA LEU A 73 -6.76 5.52 10.28
C LEU A 73 -5.98 4.33 9.73
N LYS A 74 -6.66 3.21 9.45
CA LYS A 74 -6.06 2.01 8.89
C LYS A 74 -5.50 2.25 7.49
N LEU A 75 -6.23 2.92 6.60
CA LEU A 75 -5.73 3.33 5.29
C LEU A 75 -4.48 4.23 5.40
N ARG A 76 -4.47 5.16 6.36
CA ARG A 76 -3.34 6.08 6.57
C ARG A 76 -2.12 5.35 7.12
N PHE A 77 -2.32 4.39 8.02
CA PHE A 77 -1.29 3.49 8.53
C PHE A 77 -0.66 2.68 7.38
N LEU A 78 -1.49 2.01 6.56
CA LEU A 78 -1.00 1.19 5.45
C LEU A 78 -0.29 2.02 4.39
N ASN A 79 -0.83 3.18 4.04
CA ASN A 79 -0.15 4.10 3.11
C ASN A 79 1.19 4.58 3.67
N ALA A 80 1.32 4.84 4.98
CA ALA A 80 2.61 5.20 5.56
C ALA A 80 3.64 4.07 5.43
N ARG A 81 3.25 2.81 5.70
CA ARG A 81 4.12 1.64 5.48
C ARG A 81 4.57 1.53 4.02
N ILE A 82 3.65 1.67 3.08
CA ILE A 82 3.98 1.73 1.64
C ILE A 82 5.04 2.80 1.36
N LEU A 83 4.86 4.02 1.89
CA LEU A 83 5.81 5.12 1.68
C LEU A 83 7.19 4.85 2.29
N PHE A 84 7.25 4.15 3.42
CA PHE A 84 8.50 3.80 4.09
C PHE A 84 9.30 2.77 3.29
N HIS A 85 8.63 1.80 2.68
CA HIS A 85 9.31 0.66 2.05
C HIS A 85 9.43 0.75 0.52
N ARG A 86 8.60 1.55 -0.17
CA ARG A 86 8.64 1.66 -1.64
C ARG A 86 10.00 2.06 -2.24
N PRO A 87 10.87 2.89 -1.61
CA PRO A 87 12.15 3.27 -2.24
C PRO A 87 13.10 2.10 -2.49
N PHE A 88 12.93 1.01 -1.76
CA PHE A 88 13.81 -0.16 -1.84
C PHE A 88 13.36 -1.21 -2.87
N LEU A 89 12.16 -1.04 -3.45
CA LEU A 89 11.63 -1.95 -4.47
C LEU A 89 12.51 -1.98 -5.72
N ILE A 90 12.97 -0.80 -6.17
CA ILE A 90 13.82 -0.69 -7.37
C ILE A 90 15.13 -1.43 -7.15
N THR A 91 15.80 -1.18 -6.03
CA THR A 91 17.04 -1.85 -5.68
C THR A 91 16.87 -3.37 -5.59
N ALA A 92 15.77 -3.85 -4.99
CA ALA A 92 15.48 -5.27 -4.90
C ALA A 92 15.22 -5.93 -6.28
N ALA A 93 14.76 -5.16 -7.27
CA ALA A 93 14.58 -5.61 -8.63
C ALA A 93 15.88 -5.65 -9.44
N THR A 94 16.79 -4.68 -9.23
CA THR A 94 17.94 -4.45 -10.11
C THR A 94 19.28 -4.97 -9.59
N GLU A 95 19.47 -5.09 -8.27
CA GLU A 95 20.78 -5.44 -7.70
C GLU A 95 20.92 -6.94 -7.38
N SER A 96 22.16 -7.43 -7.45
CA SER A 96 22.57 -8.75 -6.93
C SER A 96 22.36 -8.91 -5.40
N LYS A 97 21.96 -7.82 -4.72
CA LYS A 97 21.70 -7.72 -3.28
C LYS A 97 20.21 -7.76 -2.93
N ARG A 98 19.37 -8.37 -3.77
CA ARG A 98 17.93 -8.59 -3.52
C ARG A 98 17.61 -9.02 -2.08
N SER A 99 18.41 -9.93 -1.52
CA SER A 99 18.22 -10.45 -0.16
C SER A 99 18.31 -9.39 0.94
N LEU A 100 19.09 -8.32 0.75
CA LEU A 100 19.26 -7.26 1.76
C LEU A 100 18.00 -6.40 1.92
N TYR A 101 17.19 -6.31 0.87
CA TYR A 101 16.01 -5.43 0.82
C TYR A 101 14.70 -6.20 0.74
N LEU A 102 14.74 -7.54 0.82
CA LEU A 102 13.55 -8.40 0.71
C LEU A 102 12.52 -8.08 1.78
N THR A 103 12.94 -7.78 3.02
CA THR A 103 12.03 -7.35 4.08
C THR A 103 11.26 -6.08 3.72
N HIS A 104 11.86 -5.13 3.01
CA HIS A 104 11.13 -3.95 2.54
C HIS A 104 10.09 -4.34 1.49
N VAL A 105 10.42 -5.26 0.58
CA VAL A 105 9.47 -5.77 -0.42
C VAL A 105 8.29 -6.44 0.27
N GLU A 106 8.54 -7.34 1.22
CA GLU A 106 7.51 -8.05 1.99
C GLU A 106 6.54 -7.10 2.69
N LEU A 107 7.05 -6.14 3.46
CA LEU A 107 6.23 -5.17 4.20
C LEU A 107 5.44 -4.26 3.25
N CYS A 108 6.00 -3.94 2.08
CA CYS A 108 5.32 -3.11 1.06
C CYS A 108 4.21 -3.89 0.34
N VAL A 109 4.45 -5.15 0.00
CA VAL A 109 3.46 -6.06 -0.60
C VAL A 109 2.32 -6.31 0.39
N GLU A 110 2.64 -6.67 1.63
CA GLU A 110 1.66 -6.86 2.71
C GLU A 110 0.73 -5.64 2.84
N ALA A 111 1.32 -4.45 3.01
CA ALA A 111 0.55 -3.21 3.18
C ALA A 111 -0.29 -2.87 1.92
N SER A 112 0.21 -3.18 0.73
CA SER A 112 -0.51 -2.94 -0.54
C SER A 112 -1.70 -3.88 -0.69
N ARG A 113 -1.52 -5.18 -0.42
CA ARG A 113 -2.61 -6.17 -0.44
C ARG A 113 -3.68 -5.83 0.60
N GLU A 114 -3.28 -5.49 1.82
CA GLU A 114 -4.24 -5.11 2.87
C GLU A 114 -4.99 -3.82 2.51
N THR A 115 -4.33 -2.85 1.87
CA THR A 115 -4.97 -1.62 1.40
C THR A 115 -6.07 -1.92 0.38
N ILE A 116 -5.76 -2.76 -0.62
CA ILE A 116 -6.72 -3.13 -1.66
C ILE A 116 -7.89 -3.89 -1.06
N ASN A 117 -7.63 -4.91 -0.21
CA ASN A 117 -8.69 -5.70 0.39
C ASN A 117 -9.61 -4.85 1.29
N LEU A 118 -9.04 -3.97 2.12
CA LEU A 118 -9.81 -3.05 2.96
C LEU A 118 -10.68 -2.11 2.12
N LEU A 119 -10.15 -1.56 1.02
CA LEU A 119 -10.92 -0.70 0.12
C LEU A 119 -11.98 -1.48 -0.65
N TYR A 120 -11.68 -2.71 -1.04
CA TYR A 120 -12.59 -3.61 -1.74
C TYR A 120 -13.83 -3.90 -0.89
N ASP A 121 -13.62 -4.35 0.34
CA ASP A 121 -14.69 -4.60 1.30
C ASP A 121 -15.47 -3.32 1.60
N ALA A 122 -14.77 -2.20 1.75
CA ALA A 122 -15.42 -0.93 2.04
C ALA A 122 -16.34 -0.46 0.90
N TYR A 123 -15.94 -0.50 -0.37
CA TYR A 123 -16.84 -0.04 -1.44
C TYR A 123 -18.02 -0.99 -1.72
N MET A 124 -17.84 -2.28 -1.42
CA MET A 124 -18.89 -3.29 -1.56
C MET A 124 -20.02 -3.08 -0.57
N TYR A 125 -19.68 -2.82 0.70
CA TYR A 125 -20.69 -2.78 1.78
C TYR A 125 -21.03 -1.37 2.28
N ARG A 126 -20.33 -0.32 1.82
CA ARG A 126 -20.47 1.06 2.34
C ARG A 126 -20.52 2.10 1.21
N PRO A 127 -21.72 2.58 0.81
CA PRO A 127 -21.88 3.50 -0.31
C PRO A 127 -21.07 4.80 -0.21
N TYR A 128 -20.84 5.31 1.00
CA TYR A 128 -20.09 6.54 1.24
C TYR A 128 -18.59 6.44 0.89
N PHE A 129 -18.01 5.24 0.78
CA PHE A 129 -16.61 5.08 0.41
C PHE A 129 -16.30 5.52 -1.02
N ARG A 130 -17.32 5.51 -1.89
CA ARG A 130 -17.20 5.91 -3.29
C ARG A 130 -17.00 7.42 -3.47
N THR A 131 -17.23 8.21 -2.43
CA THR A 131 -17.05 9.68 -2.46
C THR A 131 -15.68 10.13 -1.97
N TRP A 132 -14.86 9.22 -1.43
CA TRP A 132 -13.56 9.53 -0.86
C TRP A 132 -12.47 9.46 -1.92
N TRP A 133 -12.27 10.57 -2.64
CA TRP A 133 -11.38 10.66 -3.79
C TRP A 133 -9.95 10.14 -3.53
N TYR A 134 -9.41 10.33 -2.32
CA TYR A 134 -8.06 9.86 -1.95
C TYR A 134 -7.92 8.32 -1.99
N ASN A 135 -9.02 7.57 -1.88
CA ASN A 135 -9.00 6.11 -2.05
C ASN A 135 -8.51 5.72 -3.45
N THR A 136 -8.75 6.56 -4.46
CA THR A 136 -8.23 6.35 -5.82
C THR A 136 -6.71 6.31 -5.83
N THR A 137 -6.06 7.28 -5.16
CA THR A 137 -4.60 7.34 -5.08
C THR A 137 -4.03 6.15 -4.33
N TYR A 138 -4.64 5.76 -3.20
CA TYR A 138 -4.18 4.61 -2.42
C TYR A 138 -4.34 3.29 -3.18
N THR A 139 -5.48 3.12 -3.87
CA THR A 139 -5.73 1.97 -4.73
C THR A 139 -4.69 1.89 -5.84
N LEU A 140 -4.40 3.02 -6.51
CA LEU A 140 -3.41 3.07 -7.59
C LEU A 140 -2.00 2.75 -7.09
N TYR A 141 -1.57 3.36 -5.98
CA TYR A 141 -0.24 3.09 -5.44
C TYR A 141 -0.07 1.64 -5.02
N ALA A 142 -1.07 1.08 -4.32
CA ALA A 142 -1.04 -0.32 -3.94
C ALA A 142 -1.01 -1.24 -5.17
N SER A 143 -1.88 -1.02 -6.17
CA SER A 143 -1.93 -1.87 -7.36
C SER A 143 -0.63 -1.81 -8.17
N MET A 144 -0.06 -0.62 -8.34
CA MET A 144 1.21 -0.44 -9.06
C MET A 144 2.38 -1.10 -8.34
N ILE A 145 2.41 -1.11 -7.00
CA ILE A 145 3.44 -1.84 -6.24
C ILE A 145 3.33 -3.33 -6.48
N LEU A 146 2.13 -3.91 -6.40
CA LEU A 146 1.93 -5.34 -6.64
C LEU A 146 2.35 -5.72 -8.06
N LEU A 147 1.90 -4.95 -9.05
CA LEU A 147 2.25 -5.17 -10.46
C LEU A 147 3.76 -5.02 -10.70
N TYR A 148 4.41 -4.04 -10.07
CA TYR A 148 5.86 -3.87 -10.16
C TYR A 148 6.61 -5.09 -9.62
N VAL A 149 6.19 -5.63 -8.47
CA VAL A 149 6.82 -6.81 -7.85
C VAL A 149 6.64 -8.06 -8.71
N VAL A 150 5.46 -8.24 -9.32
CA VAL A 150 5.17 -9.31 -10.28
C VAL A 150 6.06 -9.20 -11.53
N LEU A 151 6.13 -8.02 -12.14
CA LEU A 151 6.93 -7.78 -13.33
C LEU A 151 8.44 -7.94 -13.08
N SER A 152 8.90 -7.57 -11.89
CA SER A 152 10.30 -7.68 -11.47
C SER A 152 10.68 -9.09 -10.98
N ASN A 153 9.72 -10.01 -10.91
CA ASN A 153 9.91 -11.39 -10.46
C ASN A 153 10.64 -11.49 -9.11
N ILE A 154 10.26 -10.64 -8.14
CA ILE A 154 10.93 -10.58 -6.82
C ILE A 154 10.32 -11.60 -5.86
N GLN A 155 8.99 -11.76 -5.86
CA GLN A 155 8.25 -12.71 -5.02
C GLN A 155 7.36 -13.64 -5.87
N PRO A 156 7.93 -14.64 -6.55
CA PRO A 156 7.18 -15.50 -7.48
C PRO A 156 6.06 -16.29 -6.78
N SER A 157 6.23 -16.64 -5.51
CA SER A 157 5.23 -17.42 -4.75
C SER A 157 3.92 -16.68 -4.50
N LEU A 158 3.91 -15.35 -4.56
CA LEU A 158 2.72 -14.51 -4.33
C LEU A 158 2.14 -13.93 -5.62
N GLU A 159 2.65 -14.34 -6.78
CA GLU A 159 2.30 -13.76 -8.08
C GLU A 159 0.80 -13.83 -8.37
N ALA A 160 0.16 -14.99 -8.20
CA ALA A 160 -1.26 -15.18 -8.44
C ALA A 160 -2.12 -14.31 -7.51
N ASP A 161 -1.76 -14.27 -6.23
CA ASP A 161 -2.39 -13.44 -5.20
C ASP A 161 -2.32 -11.94 -5.55
N MET A 162 -1.13 -11.48 -5.97
CA MET A 162 -0.89 -10.08 -6.33
C MET A 162 -1.67 -9.68 -7.59
N LEU A 163 -1.77 -10.56 -8.58
CA LEU A 163 -2.60 -10.34 -9.77
C LEU A 163 -4.08 -10.27 -9.41
N SER A 164 -4.57 -11.17 -8.54
CA SER A 164 -5.96 -11.15 -8.07
C SER A 164 -6.29 -9.88 -7.29
N ASP A 165 -5.38 -9.42 -6.41
CA ASP A 165 -5.59 -8.15 -5.70
C ASP A 165 -5.51 -6.95 -6.68
N ALA A 166 -4.63 -6.96 -7.67
CA ALA A 166 -4.62 -5.94 -8.72
C ALA A 166 -5.92 -5.93 -9.54
N GLU A 167 -6.56 -7.07 -9.79
CA GLU A 167 -7.88 -7.14 -10.42
C GLU A 167 -8.97 -6.50 -9.56
N LYS A 168 -9.00 -6.80 -8.26
CA LYS A 168 -9.93 -6.15 -7.29
C LYS A 168 -9.84 -4.63 -7.38
N SER A 169 -8.64 -4.09 -7.59
CA SER A 169 -8.41 -2.65 -7.73
C SER A 169 -9.18 -2.04 -8.91
N LEU A 170 -9.37 -2.78 -10.01
CA LEU A 170 -10.16 -2.33 -11.16
C LEU A 170 -11.64 -2.15 -10.81
N ASP A 171 -12.19 -3.01 -9.97
CA ASP A 171 -13.58 -2.91 -9.53
C ASP A 171 -13.77 -1.72 -8.58
N ILE A 172 -12.79 -1.45 -7.72
CA ILE A 172 -12.75 -0.24 -6.88
C ILE A 172 -12.79 1.01 -7.77
N PHE A 173 -11.94 1.09 -8.81
CA PHE A 173 -11.95 2.23 -9.72
C PHE A 173 -13.25 2.38 -10.50
N LYS A 174 -13.84 1.27 -10.98
CA LYS A 174 -15.16 1.28 -11.65
C LYS A 174 -16.25 1.81 -10.72
N ALA A 175 -16.22 1.41 -9.44
CA ALA A 175 -17.16 1.91 -8.45
C ALA A 175 -17.00 3.43 -8.17
N MET A 176 -15.87 4.02 -8.53
CA MET A 176 -15.57 5.45 -8.44
C MET A 176 -15.57 6.16 -9.81
N ASN A 177 -16.24 5.61 -10.83
CA ASN A 177 -16.22 6.11 -12.22
C ASN A 177 -16.63 7.59 -12.39
N MET A 178 -17.39 8.15 -11.45
CA MET A 178 -17.76 9.57 -11.40
C MET A 178 -16.54 10.49 -11.17
N VAL A 179 -15.44 9.95 -10.64
CA VAL A 179 -14.18 10.65 -10.46
C VAL A 179 -13.34 10.47 -11.73
N ALA A 180 -13.05 11.56 -12.44
CA ALA A 180 -12.27 11.51 -13.69
C ALA A 180 -10.91 10.82 -13.52
N VAL A 181 -10.24 11.07 -12.40
CA VAL A 181 -8.96 10.44 -12.05
C VAL A 181 -9.10 8.92 -11.90
N ALA A 182 -10.21 8.42 -11.32
CA ALA A 182 -10.41 6.99 -11.14
C ALA A 182 -10.55 6.24 -12.48
N ARG A 183 -11.20 6.86 -13.48
CA ARG A 183 -11.26 6.28 -14.83
C ARG A 183 -9.88 6.10 -15.43
N ARG A 184 -9.03 7.14 -15.33
CA ARG A 184 -7.65 7.07 -15.81
C ARG A 184 -6.81 6.04 -15.05
N CYS A 185 -7.01 5.92 -13.73
CA CYS A 185 -6.34 4.90 -12.92
C CYS A 185 -6.77 3.48 -13.34
N ALA A 186 -8.04 3.27 -13.67
CA ALA A 186 -8.54 1.99 -14.16
C ALA A 186 -7.92 1.59 -15.51
N GLU A 187 -7.77 2.55 -16.43
CA GLU A 187 -7.11 2.32 -17.73
C GLU A 187 -5.66 1.87 -17.54
N ILE A 188 -4.86 2.67 -16.82
CA ILE A 188 -3.44 2.39 -16.60
C ILE A 188 -3.27 1.06 -15.86
N THR A 189 -4.07 0.82 -14.80
CA THR A 189 -3.97 -0.43 -14.03
C THR A 189 -4.32 -1.64 -14.88
N ARG A 190 -5.31 -1.53 -15.77
CA ARG A 190 -5.68 -2.62 -16.67
C ARG A 190 -4.55 -2.92 -17.66
N GLU A 191 -3.99 -1.89 -18.29
CA GLU A 191 -2.87 -2.06 -19.24
C GLU A 191 -1.67 -2.76 -18.60
N VAL A 192 -1.25 -2.29 -17.42
CA VAL A 192 -0.11 -2.89 -16.71
C VAL A 192 -0.43 -4.29 -16.21
N LEU A 193 -1.66 -4.56 -15.78
CA LEU A 193 -2.11 -5.90 -15.38
C LEU A 193 -2.04 -6.90 -16.54
N GLU A 194 -2.49 -6.52 -17.73
CA GLU A 194 -2.40 -7.40 -18.90
C GLU A 194 -0.94 -7.68 -19.30
N ILE A 195 -0.07 -6.67 -19.22
CA ILE A 195 1.38 -6.85 -19.44
C ILE A 195 1.95 -7.82 -18.39
N ALA A 196 1.58 -7.66 -17.12
CA ALA A 196 2.01 -8.54 -16.05
C ALA A 196 1.57 -9.98 -16.29
N ARG A 197 0.29 -10.23 -16.57
CA ARG A 197 -0.25 -11.57 -16.88
C ARG A 197 0.47 -12.24 -18.05
N LYS A 198 0.72 -11.49 -19.13
CA LYS A 198 1.45 -12.00 -20.29
C LYS A 198 2.88 -12.38 -19.92
N SER A 199 3.58 -11.52 -19.17
CA SER A 199 4.94 -11.78 -18.71
C SER A 199 5.01 -13.02 -17.79
N VAL A 200 4.00 -13.22 -16.94
CA VAL A 200 3.87 -14.44 -16.12
C VAL A 200 3.73 -15.68 -17.00
N GLN A 201 2.83 -15.63 -17.98
CA GLN A 201 2.55 -16.76 -18.86
C GLN A 201 3.79 -17.15 -19.67
N GLU A 202 4.48 -16.18 -20.26
CA GLU A 202 5.72 -16.40 -21.01
C GLU A 202 6.81 -17.05 -20.15
N ARG A 203 6.94 -16.65 -18.87
CA ARG A 203 7.89 -17.28 -17.94
C ARG A 203 7.53 -18.73 -17.61
N ARG A 204 6.24 -19.08 -17.56
CA ARG A 204 5.79 -20.46 -17.28
C ARG A 204 5.99 -21.39 -18.46
N GLU A 205 5.88 -20.87 -19.69
CA GLU A 205 6.09 -21.64 -20.92
C GLU A 205 7.57 -21.95 -21.21
N GLN A 206 8.50 -21.27 -20.54
CA GLN A 206 9.95 -21.46 -20.67
C GLN A 206 10.55 -22.44 -19.66
N ILE A 207 9.75 -22.96 -18.72
CA ILE A 207 10.13 -23.95 -17.69
C ILE A 207 9.62 -25.32 -18.11
#